data_AF-A0A3D2SIN9-F1
#
_entry.id   AF-A0A3D2SIN9-F1
#
_cell.length_a   1.000
_cell.length_b   1.000
_cell.length_c   1.000
_cell.angle_alpha   90.00
_cell.angle_beta   90.00
_cell.angle_gamma   90.00
#
_symmetry.space_group_name_H-M   'P 1'
#
loop_
_entity.id
_entity.type
_entity.pdbx_description
1 polymer ?
#
loop_
_entity_poly.entity_id
_entity_poly.type
_entity_poly.pdbx_seq_one_letter_code
_entity_poly.pdbx_strand_id
1 'polypeptide(L)'
;MNEQLTATLMAWVSFFNDPLWDFLVIFLLAAGTFYTIATKAVQIRMFWQSVRVMKGSRKEGEDTHGITPFQAFVTGLASRVGVGNIAGVAIAIAIGGPGAVFWMWVTALLGMSSAFIESSLAQLFKVRDSETKQFRGGPAYYITQGLKSKPFGIVFAISLIFTYGFVFNSVQINAITNATS
;
A
#
# COMPACT_ATOMS: atom_id res chain seq x y z
N MET A 1 28.26 -26.68 7.54
CA MET A 1 27.53 -26.82 6.26
C MET A 1 26.33 -25.87 6.16
N ASN A 2 25.59 -25.61 7.25
CA ASN A 2 24.49 -24.62 7.24
C ASN A 2 24.96 -23.16 7.11
N GLU A 3 26.04 -22.75 7.79
CA GLU A 3 26.47 -21.33 7.78
C GLU A 3 26.95 -20.83 6.41
N GLN A 4 27.64 -21.66 5.64
CA GLN A 4 28.14 -21.28 4.32
C GLN A 4 27.01 -21.22 3.28
N LEU A 5 26.02 -22.13 3.38
CA LEU A 5 24.81 -22.07 2.57
C LEU A 5 24.00 -20.81 2.92
N THR A 6 23.78 -20.51 4.20
CA THR A 6 23.05 -19.31 4.63
C THR A 6 23.78 -18.03 4.21
N ALA A 7 25.10 -17.97 4.35
CA ALA A 7 25.89 -16.82 3.91
C ALA A 7 25.78 -16.60 2.39
N THR A 8 25.85 -17.69 1.62
CA THR A 8 25.70 -17.62 0.16
C THR A 8 24.31 -17.15 -0.22
N LEU A 9 23.26 -17.70 0.40
CA LEU A 9 21.87 -17.29 0.15
C LEU A 9 21.64 -15.81 0.51
N MET A 10 22.13 -15.36 1.65
CA MET A 10 22.00 -13.97 2.08
C MET A 10 22.75 -13.00 1.15
N ALA A 11 23.92 -13.41 0.63
CA ALA A 11 24.67 -12.62 -0.35
C ALA A 11 23.92 -12.48 -1.68
N TRP A 12 23.27 -13.54 -2.15
CA TRP A 12 22.39 -13.45 -3.32
C TRP A 12 21.19 -12.55 -3.06
N VAL A 13 20.56 -12.67 -1.89
CA VAL A 13 19.43 -11.82 -1.51
C VAL A 13 19.84 -10.35 -1.48
N SER A 14 20.94 -10.00 -0.81
CA SER A 14 21.42 -8.61 -0.71
C SER A 14 21.81 -8.05 -2.07
N PHE A 15 22.47 -8.85 -2.92
CA PHE A 15 22.87 -8.43 -4.27
C PHE A 15 21.68 -7.98 -5.13
N PHE A 16 20.53 -8.66 -5.05
CA PHE A 16 19.33 -8.24 -5.76
C PHE A 16 18.54 -7.17 -5.00
N ASN A 17 18.51 -7.23 -3.67
CA ASN A 17 17.67 -6.37 -2.86
C ASN A 17 18.21 -4.94 -2.75
N ASP A 18 19.50 -4.76 -2.54
CA ASP A 18 20.07 -3.44 -2.23
C ASP A 18 19.86 -2.43 -3.38
N PRO A 19 20.15 -2.78 -4.66
CA PRO A 19 19.90 -1.85 -5.77
C PRO A 19 18.41 -1.56 -5.97
N LEU A 20 17.55 -2.55 -5.72
CA LEU A 20 16.10 -2.37 -5.79
C LEU A 20 15.63 -1.40 -4.72
N TRP A 21 16.16 -1.49 -3.51
CA TRP A 21 15.75 -0.66 -2.39
C TRP A 21 16.13 0.81 -2.61
N ASP A 22 17.38 1.05 -3.00
CA ASP A 22 17.90 2.39 -3.26
C ASP A 22 17.14 3.07 -4.41
N PHE A 23 16.93 2.33 -5.51
CA PHE A 23 16.19 2.85 -6.65
C PHE A 23 14.71 3.07 -6.33
N LEU A 24 14.06 2.11 -5.64
CA LEU A 24 12.62 2.15 -5.37
C LEU A 24 12.24 3.36 -4.50
N VAL A 25 13.04 3.67 -3.48
CA VAL A 25 12.77 4.85 -2.62
C VAL A 25 12.79 6.13 -3.45
N ILE A 26 13.83 6.33 -4.27
CA ILE A 26 13.94 7.53 -5.13
C ILE A 26 12.79 7.57 -6.13
N PHE A 27 12.46 6.44 -6.75
CA PHE A 27 11.38 6.33 -7.73
C PHE A 27 10.01 6.66 -7.11
N LEU A 28 9.71 6.15 -5.92
CA LEU A 28 8.44 6.41 -5.23
C LEU A 28 8.31 7.89 -4.82
N LEU A 29 9.40 8.51 -4.36
CA LEU A 29 9.42 9.94 -4.04
C LEU A 29 9.22 10.80 -5.31
N ALA A 30 9.87 10.42 -6.41
CA ALA A 30 9.71 11.09 -7.70
C ALA A 30 8.27 10.95 -8.22
N ALA A 31 7.69 9.75 -8.16
CA ALA A 31 6.31 9.48 -8.56
C ALA A 31 5.30 10.24 -7.70
N GLY A 32 5.46 10.23 -6.37
CA GLY A 32 4.61 10.99 -5.45
C GLY A 32 4.71 12.50 -5.66
N THR A 33 5.91 13.01 -5.96
CA THR A 33 6.12 14.42 -6.31
C THR A 33 5.45 14.76 -7.64
N PHE A 34 5.64 13.92 -8.66
CA PHE A 34 5.00 14.06 -9.96
C PHE A 34 3.47 14.09 -9.83
N TYR A 35 2.86 13.13 -9.13
CA TYR A 35 1.41 13.10 -8.92
C TYR A 35 0.93 14.28 -8.10
N THR A 36 1.68 14.71 -7.09
CA THR A 36 1.36 15.93 -6.32
C THR A 36 1.28 17.15 -7.22
N ILE A 37 2.25 17.36 -8.12
CA ILE A 37 2.25 18.50 -9.04
C ILE A 37 1.14 18.35 -10.09
N ALA A 38 1.04 17.19 -10.73
CA ALA A 38 0.07 16.92 -11.79
C ALA A 38 -1.40 17.08 -11.31
N THR A 39 -1.67 16.69 -10.06
CA THR A 39 -3.01 16.79 -9.45
C THR A 39 -3.26 18.13 -8.74
N LYS A 40 -2.31 19.07 -8.81
CA LYS A 40 -2.36 20.39 -8.13
C LYS A 40 -2.54 20.25 -6.62
N ALA A 41 -1.70 19.44 -6.00
CA ALA A 41 -1.69 19.12 -4.57
C ALA A 41 -3.06 18.65 -4.06
N VAL A 42 -3.66 17.67 -4.75
CA VAL A 42 -4.99 17.13 -4.42
C VAL A 42 -5.09 16.66 -2.97
N GLN A 43 -4.02 16.10 -2.43
CA GLN A 43 -3.97 15.61 -1.05
C GLN A 43 -4.13 16.71 -0.01
N ILE A 44 -3.78 17.96 -0.32
CA ILE A 44 -3.99 19.12 0.56
C ILE A 44 -5.37 19.72 0.29
N ARG A 45 -5.68 19.96 -0.99
CA ARG A 45 -6.92 20.62 -1.43
C ARG A 45 -8.18 19.85 -1.03
N MET A 46 -8.18 18.53 -1.18
CA MET A 46 -9.35 17.68 -0.95
C MET A 46 -9.37 17.03 0.43
N PHE A 47 -8.33 17.20 1.25
CA PHE A 47 -8.23 16.55 2.57
C PHE A 47 -9.48 16.77 3.43
N TRP A 48 -9.88 18.04 3.59
CA TRP A 48 -11.02 18.42 4.41
C TRP A 48 -12.35 17.92 3.86
N GLN A 49 -12.48 17.87 2.52
CA GLN A 49 -13.65 17.31 1.86
C GLN A 49 -13.74 15.80 2.12
N SER A 50 -12.63 15.06 1.98
CA SER A 50 -12.57 13.63 2.27
C SER A 50 -12.96 13.33 3.72
N VAL A 51 -12.47 14.11 4.68
CA VAL A 51 -12.84 13.98 6.10
C VAL A 51 -14.34 14.26 6.31
N ARG A 52 -14.91 15.28 5.65
CA ARG A 52 -16.34 15.61 5.74
C ARG A 52 -17.21 14.47 5.19
N VAL A 53 -16.89 13.96 4.01
CA VAL A 53 -17.63 12.84 3.37
C VAL A 53 -17.56 11.59 4.24
N MET A 54 -16.36 11.24 4.72
CA MET A 54 -16.16 10.10 5.60
C MET A 54 -17.00 10.21 6.88
N LYS A 55 -16.97 11.36 7.56
CA LYS A 55 -17.78 11.58 8.78
C LYS A 55 -19.29 11.52 8.53
N GLY A 56 -19.75 12.04 7.40
CA GLY A 56 -21.17 12.01 7.01
C GLY A 56 -21.69 10.63 6.61
N SER A 57 -20.79 9.73 6.20
CA SER A 57 -21.13 8.40 5.66
C SER A 57 -21.22 7.26 6.68
N ARG A 58 -21.41 7.59 7.97
CA ARG A 58 -21.55 6.58 9.03
C ARG A 58 -22.91 5.86 9.04
N LYS A 59 -23.89 6.37 8.30
CA LYS A 59 -25.20 5.73 8.10
C LYS A 59 -25.14 4.82 6.87
N GLU A 60 -25.92 3.74 6.87
CA GLU A 60 -26.06 2.86 5.71
C GLU A 60 -26.46 3.68 4.48
N GLY A 61 -25.74 3.47 3.37
CA GLY A 61 -26.04 4.10 2.09
C GLY A 61 -27.18 3.37 1.37
N GLU A 62 -27.73 3.99 0.32
CA GLU A 62 -28.81 3.40 -0.49
C GLU A 62 -28.35 2.21 -1.35
N ASP A 63 -27.03 2.02 -1.55
CA ASP A 63 -26.49 0.93 -2.35
C ASP A 63 -26.29 -0.33 -1.50
N THR A 64 -27.22 -1.28 -1.65
CA THR A 64 -27.24 -2.57 -0.95
C THR A 64 -26.04 -3.48 -1.26
N HIS A 65 -25.25 -3.16 -2.29
CA HIS A 65 -24.10 -3.96 -2.73
C HIS A 65 -22.75 -3.27 -2.51
N GLY A 66 -22.74 -2.05 -1.95
CA GLY A 66 -21.53 -1.25 -1.72
C GLY A 66 -21.25 -1.01 -0.23
N ILE A 67 -19.99 -0.78 0.10
CA ILE A 67 -19.58 -0.32 1.44
C ILE A 67 -19.62 1.20 1.51
N THR A 68 -19.97 1.76 2.67
CA THR A 68 -19.96 3.22 2.85
C THR A 68 -18.52 3.77 2.81
N PRO A 69 -18.30 5.05 2.46
CA PRO A 69 -16.98 5.67 2.51
C PRO A 69 -16.27 5.50 3.87
N PHE A 70 -17.01 5.55 4.99
CA PHE A 70 -16.46 5.28 6.32
C PHE A 70 -16.01 3.81 6.47
N GLN A 71 -16.83 2.85 6.05
CA GLN A 71 -16.46 1.44 6.05
C GLN A 71 -15.23 1.18 5.18
N ALA A 72 -15.19 1.74 3.95
CA ALA A 72 -14.03 1.64 3.07
C ALA A 72 -12.75 2.22 3.70
N PHE A 73 -12.87 3.36 4.39
CA PHE A 73 -11.75 3.95 5.13
C PHE A 73 -11.28 3.05 6.27
N VAL A 74 -12.18 2.55 7.12
CA VAL A 74 -11.81 1.70 8.25
C VAL A 74 -11.21 0.37 7.78
N THR A 75 -11.76 -0.25 6.74
CA THR A 75 -11.18 -1.45 6.11
C THR A 75 -9.79 -1.17 5.56
N GLY A 76 -9.61 -0.03 4.88
CA GLY A 76 -8.29 0.37 4.36
C GLY A 76 -7.29 0.77 5.43
N LEU A 77 -7.76 1.29 6.57
CA LEU A 77 -6.94 1.62 7.74
C LEU A 77 -6.49 0.34 8.45
N ALA A 78 -7.41 -0.59 8.67
CA ALA A 78 -7.14 -1.88 9.32
C ALA A 78 -6.09 -2.70 8.55
N SER A 79 -6.07 -2.63 7.21
CA SER A 79 -5.06 -3.33 6.41
C SER A 79 -3.67 -2.67 6.42
N ARG A 80 -3.57 -1.40 6.82
CA ARG A 80 -2.31 -0.62 6.82
C ARG A 80 -1.75 -0.39 8.22
N VAL A 81 -2.55 -0.48 9.27
CA VAL A 81 -2.12 -0.29 10.65
C VAL A 81 -1.90 -1.67 11.29
N GLY A 82 -0.65 -1.95 11.67
CA GLY A 82 -0.28 -3.20 12.32
C GLY A 82 1.00 -3.03 13.15
N VAL A 83 1.34 -4.07 13.92
CA VAL A 83 2.51 -4.09 14.82
C VAL A 83 3.80 -3.80 14.05
N GLY A 84 3.93 -4.35 12.83
CA GLY A 84 5.09 -4.12 11.97
C GLY A 84 5.34 -2.65 11.63
N ASN A 85 4.29 -1.84 11.43
CA ASN A 85 4.45 -0.42 11.13
C ASN A 85 4.95 0.37 12.35
N ILE A 86 4.46 0.02 13.55
CA ILE A 86 4.88 0.68 14.80
C ILE A 86 6.33 0.31 15.12
N ALA A 87 6.68 -0.98 15.01
CA ALA A 87 8.05 -1.45 15.17
C ALA A 87 9.00 -0.80 14.14
N GLY A 88 8.55 -0.65 12.89
CA GLY A 88 9.29 0.04 11.83
C GLY A 88 9.59 1.51 12.15
N VAL A 89 8.63 2.24 12.74
CA VAL A 89 8.85 3.62 13.22
C VAL A 89 9.91 3.65 14.31
N ALA A 90 9.84 2.73 15.28
CA ALA A 90 10.80 2.63 16.37
C ALA A 90 12.22 2.35 15.85
N ILE A 91 12.36 1.40 14.91
CA ILE A 91 13.63 1.08 14.26
C ILE A 91 14.17 2.28 13.47
N ALA A 92 13.30 2.97 12.72
CA ALA A 92 13.70 4.16 11.95
C ALA A 92 14.23 5.28 12.84
N ILE A 93 13.61 5.51 14.00
CA ILE A 93 14.08 6.50 14.98
C ILE A 93 15.37 6.02 15.67
N ALA A 94 15.47 4.74 16.01
CA ALA A 94 16.64 4.19 16.68
C ALA A 94 17.90 4.27 15.79
N ILE A 95 17.77 4.03 14.49
CA ILE A 95 18.88 4.04 13.52
C ILE A 95 19.12 5.44 12.95
N GLY A 96 18.05 6.14 12.54
CA GLY A 96 18.13 7.42 11.83
C GLY A 96 18.02 8.67 12.72
N GLY A 97 17.80 8.49 14.02
CA GLY A 97 17.56 9.57 14.97
C GLY A 97 16.17 10.21 14.85
N PRO A 98 15.87 11.23 15.66
CA PRO A 98 14.56 11.87 15.71
C PRO A 98 14.16 12.56 14.39
N GLY A 99 15.13 12.93 13.56
CA GLY A 99 14.90 13.52 12.24
C GLY A 99 14.18 12.59 11.25
N ALA A 100 14.18 11.27 11.49
CA ALA A 100 13.46 10.30 10.67
C ALA A 100 11.95 10.61 10.61
N VAL A 101 11.36 11.11 11.71
CA VAL A 101 9.92 11.40 11.80
C VAL A 101 9.50 12.47 10.78
N PHE A 102 10.32 13.50 10.59
CA PHE A 102 10.06 14.55 9.59
C PHE A 102 9.96 13.95 8.19
N TRP A 103 10.91 13.09 7.82
CA TRP A 103 10.92 12.44 6.51
C TRP A 103 9.75 11.47 6.34
N MET A 104 9.32 10.77 7.39
CA MET A 104 8.12 9.93 7.33
C MET A 104 6.85 10.75 7.03
N TRP A 105 6.72 11.96 7.55
CA TRP A 105 5.59 12.83 7.21
C TRP A 105 5.67 13.33 5.76
N VAL A 106 6.86 13.71 5.29
CA VAL A 106 7.07 14.10 3.89
C VAL A 106 6.71 12.96 2.94
N THR A 107 7.20 11.75 3.20
CA THR A 107 6.88 10.58 2.36
C THR A 107 5.41 10.22 2.42
N ALA A 108 4.76 10.32 3.58
CA ALA A 108 3.32 10.13 3.72
C ALA A 108 2.50 11.17 2.92
N LEU A 109 2.89 12.44 2.97
CA LEU A 109 2.24 13.51 2.20
C LEU A 109 2.32 13.26 0.69
N LEU A 110 3.49 12.86 0.19
CA LEU A 110 3.66 12.53 -1.22
C LEU A 110 2.90 11.24 -1.60
N GLY A 111 2.95 10.22 -0.74
CA GLY A 111 2.25 8.95 -0.92
C GLY A 111 0.72 9.09 -0.99
N MET A 112 0.13 10.06 -0.28
CA MET A 112 -1.31 10.32 -0.38
C MET A 112 -1.77 10.66 -1.81
N SER A 113 -0.94 11.37 -2.59
CA SER A 113 -1.27 11.69 -3.99
C SER A 113 -1.27 10.43 -4.88
N SER A 114 -0.30 9.53 -4.70
CA SER A 114 -0.25 8.24 -5.40
C SER A 114 -1.46 7.38 -5.05
N ALA A 115 -1.76 7.25 -3.74
CA ALA A 115 -2.89 6.48 -3.26
C ALA A 115 -4.24 7.03 -3.79
N PHE A 116 -4.36 8.35 -3.96
CA PHE A 116 -5.55 8.96 -4.56
C PHE A 116 -5.70 8.56 -6.04
N ILE A 117 -4.63 8.61 -6.82
CA ILE A 117 -4.64 8.18 -8.23
C ILE A 117 -4.94 6.69 -8.34
N GLU A 118 -4.31 5.85 -7.54
CA GLU A 118 -4.54 4.39 -7.52
C GLU A 118 -6.00 4.07 -7.17
N SER A 119 -6.57 4.75 -6.17
CA SER A 119 -7.96 4.57 -5.77
C SER A 119 -8.92 5.05 -6.86
N SER A 120 -8.59 6.14 -7.55
CA SER A 120 -9.39 6.66 -8.66
C SER A 120 -9.38 5.71 -9.85
N LEU A 121 -8.22 5.15 -10.21
CA LEU A 121 -8.10 4.12 -11.25
C LEU A 121 -8.84 2.84 -10.86
N ALA A 122 -8.74 2.42 -9.59
CA ALA A 122 -9.48 1.26 -9.10
C ALA A 122 -11.00 1.46 -9.20
N GLN A 123 -11.51 2.67 -8.98
CA GLN A 123 -12.93 2.99 -9.17
C GLN A 123 -13.33 3.07 -10.64
N LEU A 124 -12.46 3.59 -11.51
CA LEU A 124 -12.71 3.70 -12.95
C LEU A 124 -12.77 2.34 -13.64
N PHE A 125 -11.90 1.41 -13.26
CA PHE A 125 -11.78 0.08 -13.87
C PHE A 125 -12.41 -1.04 -13.05
N LYS A 126 -13.27 -0.71 -12.07
CA LYS A 126 -13.98 -1.74 -11.29
C LYS A 126 -14.94 -2.53 -12.17
N VAL A 127 -14.98 -3.83 -11.95
CA VAL A 127 -15.88 -4.76 -12.62
C VAL A 127 -16.87 -5.28 -11.59
N ARG A 128 -18.15 -5.35 -11.97
CA ARG A 128 -19.16 -6.00 -11.14
C ARG A 128 -19.12 -7.49 -11.41
N ASP A 129 -18.89 -8.27 -10.38
CA ASP A 129 -18.92 -9.72 -10.46
C ASP A 129 -20.37 -10.20 -10.64
N SER A 130 -20.61 -11.08 -11.63
CA SER A 130 -21.95 -11.52 -11.99
C SER A 130 -22.59 -12.45 -10.96
N GLU A 131 -21.79 -13.19 -10.19
CA GLU A 131 -22.27 -14.20 -9.23
C GLU A 131 -22.51 -13.58 -7.86
N THR A 132 -21.51 -12.86 -7.35
CA THR A 132 -21.53 -12.23 -6.03
C THR A 132 -22.19 -10.86 -6.02
N LYS A 133 -22.43 -10.26 -7.20
CA LYS A 133 -22.92 -8.89 -7.41
C LYS A 133 -22.05 -7.79 -6.77
N GLN A 134 -20.89 -8.15 -6.22
CA GLN A 134 -19.90 -7.28 -5.59
C GLN A 134 -19.00 -6.62 -6.64
N PHE A 135 -18.39 -5.50 -6.28
CA PHE A 135 -17.41 -4.82 -7.13
C PHE A 135 -15.99 -5.33 -6.85
N ARG A 136 -15.26 -5.66 -7.91
CA ARG A 136 -13.83 -6.01 -7.87
C ARG A 136 -13.04 -4.98 -8.66
N GLY A 137 -11.90 -4.56 -8.13
CA GLY A 137 -11.06 -3.55 -8.77
C GLY A 137 -9.63 -3.63 -8.27
N GLY A 138 -8.86 -2.57 -8.54
CA GLY A 138 -7.47 -2.46 -8.13
C GLY A 138 -6.49 -2.68 -9.28
N PRO A 139 -5.19 -2.82 -8.98
CA PRO A 139 -4.15 -2.70 -10.00
C PRO A 139 -4.18 -3.76 -11.09
N ALA A 140 -4.47 -5.02 -10.74
CA ALA A 140 -4.62 -6.07 -11.74
C ALA A 140 -5.70 -5.71 -12.79
N TYR A 141 -6.78 -5.05 -12.37
CA TYR A 141 -7.88 -4.67 -13.26
C TYR A 141 -7.52 -3.47 -14.14
N TYR A 142 -6.89 -2.43 -13.60
CA TYR A 142 -6.49 -1.29 -14.45
C TYR A 142 -5.27 -1.60 -15.34
N ILE A 143 -4.42 -2.58 -14.98
CA ILE A 143 -3.35 -3.07 -15.87
C ILE A 143 -3.95 -3.89 -17.02
N THR A 144 -4.87 -4.79 -16.72
CA THR A 144 -5.50 -5.62 -17.76
C THR A 144 -6.45 -4.85 -18.67
N GLN A 145 -7.23 -3.90 -18.14
CA GLN A 145 -8.23 -3.15 -18.90
C GLN A 145 -7.72 -1.79 -19.40
N GLY A 146 -6.97 -1.06 -18.57
CA GLY A 146 -6.44 0.26 -18.89
C GLY A 146 -5.20 0.19 -19.78
N LEU A 147 -4.17 -0.55 -19.34
CA LEU A 147 -2.96 -0.79 -20.15
C LEU A 147 -3.15 -1.89 -21.22
N LYS A 148 -4.30 -2.57 -21.22
CA LYS A 148 -4.62 -3.67 -22.14
C LYS A 148 -3.61 -4.82 -22.11
N SER A 149 -2.88 -4.98 -21.00
CA SER A 149 -1.89 -6.05 -20.86
C SER A 149 -2.32 -7.08 -19.82
N LYS A 150 -2.90 -8.18 -20.32
CA LYS A 150 -3.24 -9.35 -19.52
C LYS A 150 -2.04 -9.99 -18.80
N PRO A 151 -0.88 -10.24 -19.43
CA PRO A 151 0.22 -10.93 -18.75
C PRO A 151 0.76 -10.12 -17.56
N PHE A 152 0.91 -8.79 -17.69
CA PHE A 152 1.36 -7.97 -16.56
C PHE A 152 0.35 -7.94 -15.42
N GLY A 153 -0.96 -7.94 -15.72
CA GLY A 153 -1.99 -8.02 -14.68
C GLY A 153 -1.97 -9.36 -13.93
N ILE A 154 -1.71 -10.47 -14.63
CA ILE A 154 -1.60 -11.81 -14.02
C ILE A 154 -0.35 -11.89 -13.14
N VAL A 155 0.80 -11.46 -13.64
CA VAL A 155 2.05 -11.43 -12.85
C VAL A 155 1.84 -10.61 -11.59
N PHE A 156 1.27 -9.40 -11.71
CA PHE A 156 0.99 -8.55 -10.57
C PHE A 156 0.05 -9.21 -9.55
N ALA A 157 -1.01 -9.87 -10.01
CA ALA A 157 -1.95 -10.57 -9.13
C ALA A 157 -1.26 -11.72 -8.36
N ILE A 158 -0.45 -12.54 -9.04
CA ILE A 158 0.32 -13.63 -8.41
C ILE A 158 1.31 -13.07 -7.38
N SER A 159 2.05 -12.01 -7.73
CA SER A 159 2.97 -11.34 -6.81
C SER A 159 2.27 -10.81 -5.57
N LEU A 160 1.09 -10.20 -5.71
CA LEU A 160 0.30 -9.73 -4.57
C LEU A 160 -0.19 -10.88 -3.68
N ILE A 161 -0.70 -11.96 -4.28
CA ILE A 161 -1.16 -13.15 -3.52
C ILE A 161 0.00 -13.73 -2.71
N PHE A 162 1.18 -13.87 -3.31
CA PHE A 162 2.35 -14.39 -2.62
C PHE A 162 2.81 -13.45 -1.49
N THR A 163 2.92 -12.16 -1.79
CA THR A 163 3.41 -11.14 -0.85
C THR A 163 2.48 -11.01 0.36
N TYR A 164 1.18 -10.82 0.14
CA TYR A 164 0.23 -10.65 1.24
C TYR A 164 -0.16 -11.97 1.90
N GLY A 165 -0.21 -13.07 1.14
CA GLY A 165 -0.58 -14.38 1.67
C GLY A 165 0.47 -14.96 2.61
N PHE A 166 1.75 -14.89 2.23
CA PHE A 166 2.83 -15.54 2.96
C PHE A 166 3.74 -14.55 3.68
N VAL A 167 4.34 -13.62 2.94
CA VAL A 167 5.43 -12.77 3.46
C VAL A 167 4.91 -11.80 4.51
N PHE A 168 3.84 -11.06 4.20
CA PHE A 168 3.28 -10.05 5.08
C PHE A 168 2.76 -10.64 6.40
N ASN A 169 2.01 -11.76 6.32
CA ASN A 169 1.53 -12.47 7.52
C ASN A 169 2.68 -13.01 8.36
N SER A 170 3.72 -13.58 7.73
CA SER A 170 4.89 -14.08 8.44
C SER A 170 5.61 -12.97 9.21
N VAL A 171 5.88 -11.83 8.58
CA VAL A 171 6.56 -10.70 9.24
C VAL A 171 5.74 -10.16 10.42
N GLN A 172 4.42 -10.06 10.26
CA GLN A 172 3.56 -9.60 11.36
C GLN A 172 3.52 -10.57 12.54
N ILE A 173 3.39 -11.88 12.28
CA ILE A 173 3.37 -12.89 13.34
C ILE A 173 4.71 -12.90 14.08
N ASN A 174 5.84 -12.84 13.38
CA ASN A 174 7.16 -12.77 14.01
C ASN A 174 7.32 -11.56 14.93
N ALA A 175 6.84 -10.39 14.51
CA ALA A 175 6.88 -9.18 15.34
C ALA A 175 6.06 -9.33 16.63
N ILE A 176 4.90 -9.99 16.57
CA ILE A 176 4.04 -10.23 17.75
C ILE A 176 4.66 -11.26 18.70
N THR A 177 5.18 -12.37 18.16
CA THR A 177 5.83 -13.41 18.97
C THR A 177 7.01 -12.83 19.75
N ASN A 178 7.92 -12.11 19.07
CA ASN A 178 9.10 -11.51 19.70
C ASN A 178 8.76 -10.43 20.74
N ALA A 179 7.57 -9.82 20.67
CA ALA A 179 7.11 -8.86 21.67
C ALA A 179 6.49 -9.52 22.91
N THR A 180 6.10 -10.79 22.82
CA THR A 180 5.37 -11.51 23.87
C THR A 180 6.23 -12.59 24.56
N SER A 181 7.26 -13.10 23.88
CA SER A 181 8.26 -14.05 24.42
C SER A 181 9.43 -13.31 25.09
#